data_AF-A0A174BWC4-F1
#
_entry.id   AF-A0A174BWC4-F1
#
_cell.length_a   1.000
_cell.length_b   1.000
_cell.length_c   1.000
_cell.angle_alpha   90.00
_cell.angle_beta   90.00
_cell.angle_gamma   90.00
#
_symmetry.space_group_name_H-M   'P 1'
#
loop_
_entity.id
_entity.type
_entity.pdbx_description
1 polymer ?
#
loop_
_entity_poly.entity_id
_entity_poly.type
_entity_poly.pdbx_seq_one_letter_code
_entity_poly.pdbx_strand_id
1 'polypeptide(L)'
;MDAPSYSNPGEYAFGSVADPSRGEWTQYTSEATSHDYEFTMTASGTYNFRFFVMDKGAGVYYLRLNVYIQVSDPNYPSVSDIVSQTVSQSEEQTDGTEYAKAVWLHDWLIDQMKYDSSLKWSSAESALTRGLGTCQSYESAYSSLLTKAGIENAETRDTADGHTWNAVKLDGEWYQVDATWDDSDNNWYGFDQRHLYFGLTDELMTIAHPGHTSIYQADGYGQRSTSLKDNYFVRSGEADQWADKYAERIQSHLDDLEESFMIGVDNANDPPSIRNIINGIIAYALNQKSWHTAGRKAKLEAATNDTSFTFSVKYADVSVPVESVSISGDGVRDGKLSLKSGASAQLTATVKPDNATDRKVTWTSSDSSVANVMGTGVVTAGSKAGKATVTATAGGKSASVTVTVTDVPKQPMTVWYKPASSWKTAKVHYKANGKWTGSAQQMTAACGGWYKYTIPDTAGGQVRMAFTNGSAWDNNSGKDYMVSGDSAAVAGGQSVPDVTPNCTITNK
;
A
#
# COMPACT_ATOMS: atom_id res chain seq x y z
N MET A 1 -39.07 18.81 44.66
CA MET A 1 -38.80 17.35 44.56
C MET A 1 -37.73 17.20 43.48
N ASP A 2 -36.71 16.36 43.63
CA ASP A 2 -35.77 16.12 42.51
C ASP A 2 -36.49 15.37 41.38
N ALA A 3 -35.96 15.45 40.15
CA ALA A 3 -36.44 14.62 39.06
C ALA A 3 -36.38 13.13 39.46
N PRO A 4 -37.43 12.33 39.15
CA PRO A 4 -37.45 10.90 39.43
C PRO A 4 -36.25 10.21 38.78
N SER A 5 -35.70 9.22 39.48
CA SER A 5 -34.57 8.43 38.99
C SER A 5 -34.91 6.96 38.92
N TYR A 6 -34.35 6.22 37.97
CA TYR A 6 -34.62 4.81 37.70
C TYR A 6 -33.33 3.99 37.77
N SER A 7 -33.45 2.74 38.24
CA SER A 7 -32.40 1.73 38.21
C SER A 7 -32.97 0.39 37.78
N ASN A 8 -32.22 -0.37 36.95
CA ASN A 8 -32.58 -1.73 36.59
C ASN A 8 -32.63 -2.65 37.83
N PRO A 9 -33.39 -3.76 37.75
CA PRO A 9 -33.42 -4.76 38.81
C PRO A 9 -32.01 -5.22 39.22
N GLY A 10 -31.66 -5.03 40.51
CA GLY A 10 -30.42 -5.52 41.09
C GLY A 10 -29.16 -4.66 40.88
N GLU A 11 -29.22 -3.57 40.11
CA GLU A 11 -28.04 -2.74 39.81
C GLU A 11 -27.79 -1.61 40.82
N TYR A 12 -28.86 -1.05 41.42
CA TYR A 12 -28.79 0.11 42.34
C TYR A 12 -28.01 1.33 41.80
N ALA A 13 -27.86 1.44 40.48
CA ALA A 13 -27.34 2.61 39.77
C ALA A 13 -28.51 3.46 39.25
N PHE A 14 -28.70 4.65 39.81
CA PHE A 14 -29.86 5.50 39.51
C PHE A 14 -29.50 6.60 38.51
N GLY A 15 -30.15 6.59 37.34
CA GLY A 15 -30.13 7.69 36.37
C GLY A 15 -31.40 8.53 36.48
N SER A 16 -31.32 9.83 36.25
CA SER A 16 -32.52 10.68 36.17
C SER A 16 -33.36 10.27 34.97
N VAL A 17 -34.68 10.15 35.15
CA VAL A 17 -35.62 9.80 34.07
C VAL A 17 -36.02 11.03 33.25
N ALA A 18 -36.05 12.18 33.91
CA ALA A 18 -36.38 13.48 33.32
C ALA A 18 -35.22 14.48 33.51
N ASP A 19 -35.23 15.57 32.75
CA ASP A 19 -34.23 16.63 32.87
C ASP A 19 -34.37 17.30 34.26
N PRO A 20 -33.34 17.22 35.12
CA PRO A 20 -33.39 17.78 36.46
C PRO A 20 -33.41 19.31 36.48
N SER A 21 -33.07 19.97 35.36
CA SER A 21 -33.06 21.42 35.21
C SER A 21 -34.39 21.99 34.70
N ARG A 22 -35.39 21.14 34.42
CA ARG A 22 -36.66 21.53 33.80
C ARG A 22 -37.87 20.90 34.51
N GLY A 23 -39.05 21.41 34.18
CA GLY A 23 -40.32 20.85 34.64
C GLY A 23 -40.64 21.16 36.11
N GLU A 24 -41.62 20.41 36.63
CA GLU A 24 -42.21 20.61 37.96
C GLU A 24 -41.24 20.35 39.13
N TRP A 25 -40.13 19.64 38.88
CA TRP A 25 -39.12 19.31 39.89
C TRP A 25 -38.30 20.53 40.35
N THR A 26 -38.24 21.59 39.53
CA THR A 26 -37.43 22.81 39.79
C THR A 26 -38.12 23.84 40.68
N GLN A 27 -39.39 23.63 41.02
CA GLN A 27 -40.22 24.63 41.70
C GLN A 27 -40.45 24.26 43.18
N TYR A 28 -40.43 25.27 44.04
CA TYR A 28 -40.95 25.14 45.41
C TYR A 28 -42.47 25.25 45.37
N THR A 29 -43.14 24.37 46.11
CA THR A 29 -44.58 24.50 46.35
C THR A 29 -44.84 25.62 47.35
N SER A 30 -46.01 26.26 47.28
CA SER A 30 -46.50 27.12 48.35
C SER A 30 -46.74 26.34 49.64
N GLU A 31 -46.80 27.05 50.77
CA GLU A 31 -47.19 26.45 52.06
C GLU A 31 -48.56 25.77 51.94
N ALA A 32 -48.62 24.49 52.33
CA ALA A 32 -49.82 23.67 52.23
C ALA A 32 -49.78 22.54 53.27
N THR A 33 -50.96 22.01 53.62
CA THR A 33 -51.08 20.83 54.50
C THR A 33 -50.67 19.53 53.80
N SER A 34 -50.78 19.50 52.48
CA SER A 34 -50.39 18.39 51.60
C SER A 34 -50.14 18.90 50.19
N HIS A 35 -49.35 18.15 49.42
CA HIS A 35 -49.15 18.37 47.99
C HIS A 35 -49.00 17.02 47.30
N ASP A 36 -49.74 16.84 46.21
CA ASP A 36 -49.77 15.57 45.48
C ASP A 36 -48.80 15.63 44.29
N TYR A 37 -48.12 14.52 44.05
CA TYR A 37 -47.25 14.34 42.89
C TYR A 37 -47.71 13.11 42.12
N GLU A 38 -47.81 13.21 40.80
CA GLU A 38 -48.17 12.12 39.92
C GLU A 38 -46.99 11.73 39.03
N PHE A 39 -46.71 10.44 38.92
CA PHE A 39 -45.67 9.93 38.04
C PHE A 39 -46.02 8.53 37.51
N THR A 40 -46.05 8.39 36.19
CA THR A 40 -46.25 7.09 35.53
C THR A 40 -44.91 6.39 35.34
N MET A 41 -44.72 5.28 36.06
CA MET A 41 -43.59 4.36 35.88
C MET A 41 -43.85 3.49 34.66
N THR A 42 -42.86 3.34 33.79
CA THR A 42 -43.00 2.68 32.47
C THR A 42 -42.05 1.49 32.28
N ALA A 43 -41.26 1.16 33.30
CA ALA A 43 -40.31 0.05 33.29
C ALA A 43 -40.33 -0.75 34.59
N SER A 44 -40.05 -2.04 34.51
CA SER A 44 -39.73 -2.86 35.68
C SER A 44 -38.35 -2.48 36.22
N GLY A 45 -38.23 -2.28 37.53
CA GLY A 45 -36.99 -1.78 38.15
C GLY A 45 -37.28 -1.06 39.47
N THR A 46 -36.38 -0.19 39.89
CA THR A 46 -36.57 0.64 41.08
C THR A 46 -36.59 2.11 40.70
N TYR A 47 -37.68 2.81 41.00
CA TYR A 47 -37.76 4.25 40.91
C TYR A 47 -37.46 4.87 42.28
N ASN A 48 -36.61 5.89 42.29
CA ASN A 48 -36.27 6.68 43.46
C ASN A 48 -36.81 8.10 43.29
N PHE A 49 -37.67 8.49 44.23
CA PHE A 49 -38.26 9.82 44.33
C PHE A 49 -37.70 10.52 45.55
N ARG A 50 -37.14 11.72 45.34
CA ARG A 50 -36.55 12.50 46.43
C ARG A 50 -37.31 13.79 46.67
N PHE A 51 -37.80 13.95 47.89
CA PHE A 51 -38.56 15.10 48.33
C PHE A 51 -37.75 15.93 49.32
N PHE A 52 -37.93 17.25 49.28
CA PHE A 52 -37.40 18.19 50.26
C PHE A 52 -38.57 18.86 50.96
N VAL A 53 -38.63 18.70 52.28
CA VAL A 53 -39.73 19.18 53.12
C VAL A 53 -39.18 20.23 54.07
N MET A 54 -39.94 21.31 54.23
CA MET A 54 -39.69 22.37 55.20
C MET A 54 -40.93 22.58 56.05
N ASP A 55 -40.79 22.48 57.36
CA ASP A 55 -41.80 22.86 58.34
C ASP A 55 -41.18 23.89 59.29
N LYS A 56 -41.34 25.16 58.95
CA LYS A 56 -40.80 26.27 59.75
C LYS A 56 -41.46 26.38 61.12
N GLY A 57 -42.73 25.96 61.25
CA GLY A 57 -43.46 25.95 62.52
C GLY A 57 -42.91 24.92 63.50
N ALA A 58 -42.49 23.76 62.99
CA ALA A 58 -41.80 22.72 63.76
C ALA A 58 -40.27 22.90 63.84
N GLY A 59 -39.71 23.97 63.25
CA GLY A 59 -38.26 24.23 63.23
C GLY A 59 -37.46 23.36 62.25
N VAL A 60 -38.12 22.68 61.31
CA VAL A 60 -37.51 21.85 60.26
C VAL A 60 -37.28 22.69 59.00
N TYR A 61 -36.05 23.18 58.81
CA TYR A 61 -35.71 24.02 57.66
C TYR A 61 -35.22 23.23 56.44
N TYR A 62 -34.89 21.95 56.61
CA TYR A 62 -34.49 21.07 55.52
C TYR A 62 -34.59 19.61 55.96
N LEU A 63 -35.57 18.88 55.42
CA LEU A 63 -35.67 17.43 55.55
C LEU A 63 -35.70 16.81 54.16
N ARG A 64 -34.76 15.90 53.88
CA ARG A 64 -34.73 15.14 52.63
C ARG A 64 -35.29 13.75 52.85
N LEU A 65 -36.32 13.39 52.10
CA LEU A 65 -36.92 12.06 52.07
C LEU A 65 -36.61 11.38 50.73
N ASN A 66 -36.20 10.11 50.76
CA ASN A 66 -36.07 9.28 49.56
C ASN A 66 -37.10 8.15 49.65
N VAL A 67 -37.86 7.95 48.58
CA VAL A 67 -38.87 6.91 48.46
C VAL A 67 -38.47 6.01 47.29
N TYR A 68 -38.23 4.74 47.58
CA TYR A 68 -37.89 3.73 46.59
C TYR A 68 -39.11 2.87 46.29
N ILE A 69 -39.52 2.81 45.03
CA ILE A 69 -40.65 2.02 44.57
C ILE A 69 -40.12 0.97 43.59
N GLN A 70 -40.31 -0.30 43.93
CA GLN A 70 -39.96 -1.42 43.06
C GLN A 70 -41.16 -1.81 42.22
N VAL A 71 -40.96 -1.87 40.92
CA VAL A 71 -41.96 -2.26 39.92
C VAL A 71 -41.50 -3.55 39.25
N SER A 72 -42.41 -4.50 39.12
CA SER A 72 -42.20 -5.75 38.39
C SER A 72 -43.48 -6.09 37.66
N ASP A 73 -43.49 -5.82 36.35
CA ASP A 73 -44.61 -6.10 35.46
C ASP A 73 -44.06 -6.63 34.12
N PRO A 74 -44.40 -7.86 33.71
CA PRO A 74 -43.91 -8.44 32.46
C PRO A 74 -44.36 -7.67 31.21
N ASN A 75 -45.41 -6.84 31.29
CA ASN A 75 -45.83 -5.98 30.18
C ASN A 75 -44.96 -4.72 30.04
N TYR A 76 -44.19 -4.39 31.07
CA TYR A 76 -43.28 -3.24 31.14
C TYR A 76 -41.89 -3.74 31.54
N PRO A 77 -41.12 -4.34 30.61
CA PRO A 77 -39.79 -4.87 30.89
C PRO A 77 -38.83 -3.79 31.42
N SER A 78 -37.74 -4.21 32.05
CA SER A 78 -36.68 -3.26 32.44
C SER A 78 -35.96 -2.72 31.21
N VAL A 79 -35.30 -1.58 31.38
CA VAL A 79 -34.41 -1.02 30.34
C VAL A 79 -33.35 -2.04 29.92
N SER A 80 -32.74 -2.76 30.88
CA SER A 80 -31.74 -3.80 30.60
C SER A 80 -32.29 -4.99 29.81
N ASP A 81 -33.55 -5.38 30.04
CA ASP A 81 -34.22 -6.46 29.32
C ASP A 81 -34.53 -6.05 27.89
N ILE A 82 -35.06 -4.83 27.69
CA ILE A 82 -35.31 -4.25 26.35
C ILE A 82 -34.00 -4.22 25.56
N VAL A 83 -32.94 -3.63 26.12
CA VAL A 83 -31.63 -3.55 25.48
C VAL A 83 -31.09 -4.94 25.12
N SER A 84 -31.19 -5.90 26.03
CA SER A 84 -30.69 -7.26 25.79
C SER A 84 -31.49 -7.97 24.69
N GLN A 85 -32.82 -7.85 24.68
CA GLN A 85 -33.68 -8.44 23.67
C GLN A 85 -33.43 -7.83 22.29
N THR A 86 -33.35 -6.51 22.22
CA THR A 86 -33.12 -5.78 20.97
C THR A 86 -31.75 -6.11 20.36
N VAL A 87 -30.70 -6.21 21.17
CA VAL A 87 -29.38 -6.63 20.66
C VAL A 87 -29.39 -8.07 20.18
N SER A 88 -30.06 -9.00 20.87
CA SER A 88 -30.21 -10.37 20.35
C SER A 88 -30.96 -10.40 19.01
N GLN A 89 -31.97 -9.56 18.83
CA GLN A 89 -32.66 -9.43 17.54
C GLN A 89 -31.76 -8.89 16.44
N SER A 90 -30.89 -7.92 16.74
CA SER A 90 -29.93 -7.39 15.75
C SER A 90 -28.92 -8.45 15.33
N GLU A 91 -28.45 -9.30 16.26
CA GLU A 91 -27.57 -10.43 15.97
C GLU A 91 -28.23 -11.50 15.09
N GLU A 92 -29.55 -11.71 15.25
CA GLU A 92 -30.32 -12.66 14.44
C GLU A 92 -30.68 -12.14 13.04
N GLN A 93 -30.86 -10.82 12.89
CA GLN A 93 -31.37 -10.20 11.66
C GLN A 93 -30.30 -9.57 10.76
N THR A 94 -29.04 -9.58 11.21
CA THR A 94 -27.92 -9.01 10.46
C THR A 94 -26.87 -10.08 10.13
N ASP A 95 -25.86 -9.71 9.36
CA ASP A 95 -24.70 -10.58 9.10
C ASP A 95 -23.70 -10.64 10.27
N GLY A 96 -24.03 -10.02 11.40
CA GLY A 96 -23.22 -9.99 12.62
C GLY A 96 -22.08 -8.96 12.60
N THR A 97 -21.88 -8.24 11.49
CA THR A 97 -20.87 -7.17 11.43
C THR A 97 -21.26 -6.00 12.34
N GLU A 98 -20.26 -5.25 12.84
CA GLU A 98 -20.51 -4.07 13.67
C GLU A 98 -21.37 -3.05 12.93
N TYR A 99 -21.06 -2.81 11.64
CA TYR A 99 -21.83 -1.92 10.77
C TYR A 99 -23.30 -2.33 10.67
N ALA A 100 -23.58 -3.59 10.31
CA ALA A 100 -24.96 -4.03 10.12
C ALA A 100 -25.77 -3.99 11.42
N LYS A 101 -25.16 -4.38 12.55
CA LYS A 101 -25.78 -4.25 13.87
C LYS A 101 -26.05 -2.79 14.24
N ALA A 102 -25.10 -1.89 14.01
CA ALA A 102 -25.26 -0.47 14.32
C ALA A 102 -26.43 0.15 13.55
N VAL A 103 -26.50 -0.05 12.23
CA VAL A 103 -27.61 0.44 11.39
C VAL A 103 -28.95 -0.14 11.85
N TRP A 104 -29.01 -1.45 12.11
CA TRP A 104 -30.26 -2.08 12.56
C TRP A 104 -30.74 -1.54 13.91
N LEU A 105 -29.82 -1.35 14.87
CA LEU A 105 -30.14 -0.81 16.20
C LEU A 105 -30.55 0.67 16.14
N HIS A 106 -29.92 1.43 15.25
CA HIS A 106 -30.28 2.80 14.94
C HIS A 106 -31.73 2.88 14.42
N ASP A 107 -32.05 2.10 13.39
CA ASP A 107 -33.36 2.10 12.75
C ASP A 107 -34.47 1.66 13.72
N TRP A 108 -34.19 0.60 14.48
CA TRP A 108 -35.10 0.13 15.52
C TRP A 108 -35.37 1.23 16.56
N LEU A 109 -34.35 1.97 16.99
CA LEU A 109 -34.51 3.02 17.99
C LEU A 109 -35.40 4.16 17.47
N ILE A 110 -35.10 4.69 16.29
CA ILE A 110 -35.87 5.82 15.73
C ILE A 110 -37.32 5.42 15.48
N ASP A 111 -37.61 4.17 15.09
CA ASP A 111 -38.98 3.66 14.93
C ASP A 111 -39.81 3.66 16.22
N GLN A 112 -39.17 3.62 17.39
CA GLN A 112 -39.86 3.66 18.68
C GLN A 112 -40.02 5.07 19.23
N MET A 113 -39.35 6.05 18.65
CA MET A 113 -39.12 7.35 19.27
C MET A 113 -40.04 8.44 18.72
N LYS A 114 -40.26 9.45 19.56
CA LYS A 114 -40.78 10.75 19.19
C LYS A 114 -39.99 11.81 19.94
N TYR A 115 -39.67 12.90 19.24
CA TYR A 115 -38.97 14.00 19.87
C TYR A 115 -39.85 14.73 20.90
N ASP A 116 -39.35 14.89 22.13
CA ASP A 116 -40.04 15.61 23.20
C ASP A 116 -39.81 17.12 23.11
N SER A 117 -40.73 17.84 22.44
CA SER A 117 -40.68 19.30 22.36
C SER A 117 -40.90 20.01 23.70
N SER A 118 -41.39 19.34 24.74
CA SER A 118 -41.47 19.90 26.09
C SER A 118 -40.11 19.92 26.81
N LEU A 119 -39.14 19.18 26.25
CA LEU A 119 -37.78 19.04 26.77
C LEU A 119 -37.75 18.46 28.19
N LYS A 120 -38.75 17.63 28.55
CA LYS A 120 -38.88 17.04 29.89
C LYS A 120 -38.07 15.75 30.00
N TRP A 121 -38.12 14.90 28.99
CA TRP A 121 -37.57 13.53 29.06
C TRP A 121 -36.20 13.44 28.40
N SER A 122 -35.19 12.94 29.13
CA SER A 122 -33.78 13.06 28.73
C SER A 122 -32.91 11.86 29.16
N SER A 123 -33.43 10.64 29.05
CA SER A 123 -32.76 9.43 29.52
C SER A 123 -32.98 8.20 28.62
N ALA A 124 -32.13 7.20 28.78
CA ALA A 124 -32.32 5.89 28.14
C ALA A 124 -33.64 5.21 28.59
N GLU A 125 -34.08 5.41 29.84
CA GLU A 125 -35.39 4.91 30.30
C GLU A 125 -36.52 5.55 29.50
N SER A 126 -36.49 6.88 29.36
CA SER A 126 -37.57 7.58 28.70
C SER A 126 -37.63 7.25 27.21
N ALA A 127 -36.49 7.11 26.55
CA ALA A 127 -36.45 6.61 25.18
C ALA A 127 -37.04 5.20 25.06
N LEU A 128 -36.48 4.24 25.79
CA LEU A 128 -36.77 2.81 25.55
C LEU A 128 -38.12 2.36 26.09
N THR A 129 -38.70 3.07 27.06
CA THR A 129 -39.95 2.66 27.71
C THR A 129 -41.12 3.60 27.47
N ARG A 130 -40.86 4.88 27.16
CA ARG A 130 -41.91 5.88 26.86
C ARG A 130 -42.01 6.17 25.37
N GLY A 131 -40.98 5.85 24.58
CA GLY A 131 -40.89 6.23 23.17
C GLY A 131 -40.88 7.76 22.98
N LEU A 132 -40.37 8.50 23.96
CA LEU A 132 -40.43 9.96 24.01
C LEU A 132 -39.19 10.53 24.69
N GLY A 133 -38.50 11.46 24.03
CA GLY A 133 -37.32 12.08 24.62
C GLY A 133 -36.66 13.18 23.80
N THR A 134 -35.77 13.93 24.44
CA THR A 134 -34.84 14.88 23.80
C THR A 134 -33.62 14.15 23.21
N CYS A 135 -32.72 14.89 22.57
CA CYS A 135 -31.46 14.36 22.04
C CYS A 135 -30.66 13.50 23.03
N GLN A 136 -30.66 13.85 24.32
CA GLN A 136 -30.05 13.01 25.36
C GLN A 136 -30.66 11.60 25.45
N SER A 137 -31.97 11.49 25.23
CA SER A 137 -32.65 10.19 25.28
C SER A 137 -32.25 9.31 24.11
N TYR A 138 -32.15 9.87 22.89
CA TYR A 138 -31.68 9.16 21.71
C TYR A 138 -30.23 8.69 21.91
N GLU A 139 -29.35 9.62 22.28
CA GLU A 139 -27.93 9.35 22.51
C GLU A 139 -27.73 8.22 23.54
N SER A 140 -28.39 8.33 24.69
CA SER A 140 -28.15 7.41 25.80
C SER A 140 -28.79 6.03 25.57
N ALA A 141 -29.93 5.99 24.85
CA ALA A 141 -30.53 4.72 24.43
C ALA A 141 -29.66 4.02 23.38
N TYR A 142 -29.20 4.74 22.35
CA TYR A 142 -28.35 4.17 21.32
C TYR A 142 -27.00 3.73 21.89
N SER A 143 -26.39 4.53 22.77
CA SER A 143 -25.18 4.15 23.51
C SER A 143 -25.37 2.84 24.28
N SER A 144 -26.49 2.68 24.99
CA SER A 144 -26.79 1.45 25.73
C SER A 144 -26.93 0.23 24.82
N LEU A 145 -27.60 0.39 23.66
CA LEU A 145 -27.73 -0.65 22.65
C LEU A 145 -26.38 -1.04 22.03
N LEU A 146 -25.57 -0.06 21.62
CA LEU A 146 -24.24 -0.27 21.05
C LEU A 146 -23.29 -0.94 22.04
N THR A 147 -23.23 -0.44 23.28
CA THR A 147 -22.39 -1.04 24.34
C THR A 147 -22.80 -2.48 24.60
N LYS A 148 -24.10 -2.79 24.64
CA LYS A 148 -24.57 -4.18 24.79
C LYS A 148 -24.20 -5.05 23.58
N ALA A 149 -24.23 -4.48 22.38
CA ALA A 149 -23.82 -5.15 21.13
C ALA A 149 -22.30 -5.32 20.96
N GLY A 150 -21.51 -4.83 21.93
CA GLY A 150 -20.04 -4.88 21.92
C GLY A 150 -19.38 -3.80 21.06
N ILE A 151 -20.12 -2.78 20.65
CA ILE A 151 -19.65 -1.70 19.77
C ILE A 151 -19.20 -0.52 20.65
N GLU A 152 -17.92 -0.18 20.55
CA GLU A 152 -17.32 0.95 21.27
C GLU A 152 -17.97 2.26 20.81
N ASN A 153 -18.43 3.07 21.76
CA ASN A 153 -19.12 4.33 21.48
C ASN A 153 -18.84 5.36 22.58
N ALA A 154 -19.10 6.63 22.29
CA ALA A 154 -18.98 7.73 23.24
C ALA A 154 -20.02 8.82 22.92
N GLU A 155 -20.39 9.58 23.94
CA GLU A 155 -21.21 10.78 23.78
C GLU A 155 -20.37 11.92 23.16
N THR A 156 -20.94 12.62 22.20
CA THR A 156 -20.44 13.88 21.65
C THR A 156 -21.49 14.97 21.88
N ARG A 157 -21.09 16.12 22.42
CA ARG A 157 -22.01 17.23 22.75
C ARG A 157 -21.56 18.55 22.15
N ASP A 158 -22.33 19.11 21.23
CA ASP A 158 -22.11 20.45 20.68
C ASP A 158 -22.13 21.50 21.80
N THR A 159 -21.04 22.27 21.87
CA THR A 159 -20.83 23.31 22.89
C THR A 159 -21.67 24.58 22.63
N ALA A 160 -22.20 24.77 21.43
CA ALA A 160 -22.94 25.97 21.04
C ALA A 160 -24.42 25.93 21.46
N ASP A 161 -25.11 24.82 21.21
CA ASP A 161 -26.55 24.67 21.49
C ASP A 161 -26.87 23.58 22.52
N GLY A 162 -25.87 22.81 22.96
CA GLY A 162 -26.02 21.73 23.93
C GLY A 162 -26.58 20.43 23.35
N HIS A 163 -26.75 20.34 22.03
CA HIS A 163 -27.17 19.13 21.32
C HIS A 163 -26.16 18.00 21.52
N THR A 164 -26.63 16.75 21.56
CA THR A 164 -25.80 15.58 21.85
C THR A 164 -26.15 14.41 20.95
N TRP A 165 -25.14 13.63 20.57
CA TRP A 165 -25.23 12.47 19.69
C TRP A 165 -24.10 11.47 20.00
N ASN A 166 -24.01 10.39 19.21
CA ASN A 166 -23.03 9.33 19.44
C ASN A 166 -21.85 9.43 18.47
N ALA A 167 -20.63 9.32 18.98
CA ALA A 167 -19.50 8.79 18.20
C ALA A 167 -19.50 7.25 18.33
N VAL A 168 -19.44 6.55 17.22
CA VAL A 168 -19.51 5.09 17.13
C VAL A 168 -18.27 4.55 16.42
N LYS A 169 -17.63 3.53 16.97
CA LYS A 169 -16.43 2.92 16.38
C LYS A 169 -16.81 1.62 15.68
N LEU A 170 -16.63 1.58 14.36
CA LEU A 170 -16.95 0.43 13.52
C LEU A 170 -15.66 -0.06 12.85
N ASP A 171 -15.34 -1.35 13.04
CA ASP A 171 -14.13 -2.00 12.52
C ASP A 171 -12.82 -1.22 12.81
N GLY A 172 -12.79 -0.51 13.94
CA GLY A 172 -11.65 0.28 14.40
C GLY A 172 -11.62 1.75 13.97
N GLU A 173 -12.55 2.21 13.12
CA GLU A 173 -12.68 3.62 12.70
C GLU A 173 -13.85 4.30 13.43
N TRP A 174 -13.66 5.54 13.87
CA TRP A 174 -14.73 6.33 14.50
C TRP A 174 -15.60 7.02 13.46
N TYR A 175 -16.88 7.14 13.77
CA TYR A 175 -17.89 7.80 12.96
C TYR A 175 -18.86 8.58 13.83
N GLN A 176 -19.36 9.72 13.34
CA GLN A 176 -20.41 10.48 14.03
C GLN A 176 -21.79 9.97 13.57
N VAL A 177 -22.70 9.76 14.53
CA VAL A 177 -24.07 9.27 14.30
C VAL A 177 -25.05 10.07 15.13
N ASP A 178 -26.02 10.74 14.49
CA ASP A 178 -27.07 11.51 15.16
C ASP A 178 -28.48 10.97 14.86
N ALA A 179 -28.91 10.04 15.71
CA ALA A 179 -30.25 9.45 15.64
C ALA A 179 -31.38 10.46 15.89
N THR A 180 -31.10 11.62 16.50
CA THR A 180 -32.14 12.65 16.75
C THR A 180 -32.48 13.38 15.45
N TRP A 181 -31.47 13.73 14.67
CA TRP A 181 -31.66 14.43 13.38
C TRP A 181 -32.01 13.46 12.25
N ASP A 182 -31.67 12.19 12.38
CA ASP A 182 -32.14 11.11 11.51
C ASP A 182 -33.60 10.68 11.81
N ASP A 183 -34.19 11.03 12.95
CA ASP A 183 -35.61 10.82 13.25
C ASP A 183 -36.52 11.80 12.46
N SER A 184 -36.64 11.55 11.16
CA SER A 184 -37.43 12.35 10.23
C SER A 184 -38.23 11.46 9.28
N ASP A 185 -39.54 11.61 9.29
CA ASP A 185 -40.45 10.96 8.33
C ASP A 185 -40.60 11.76 7.02
N ASN A 186 -39.80 12.81 6.84
CA ASN A 186 -39.94 13.71 5.71
C ASN A 186 -39.12 13.22 4.51
N ASN A 187 -39.74 13.20 3.32
CA ASN A 187 -39.05 12.90 2.06
C ASN A 187 -38.99 14.16 1.18
N TRP A 188 -38.29 15.19 1.65
CA TRP A 188 -38.25 16.51 1.00
C TRP A 188 -37.21 16.63 -0.13
N TYR A 189 -36.15 15.82 -0.09
CA TYR A 189 -34.96 16.00 -0.93
C TYR A 189 -34.72 14.86 -1.93
N GLY A 190 -35.70 13.96 -2.10
CA GLY A 190 -35.62 12.86 -3.07
C GLY A 190 -34.70 11.71 -2.66
N PHE A 191 -34.37 11.60 -1.37
CA PHE A 191 -33.69 10.48 -0.74
C PHE A 191 -34.26 10.24 0.67
N ASP A 192 -33.98 9.08 1.26
CA ASP A 192 -34.37 8.78 2.64
C ASP A 192 -33.46 9.51 3.63
N GLN A 193 -34.01 10.47 4.37
CA GLN A 193 -33.25 11.30 5.30
C GLN A 193 -32.88 10.57 6.59
N ARG A 194 -33.43 9.37 6.83
CA ARG A 194 -33.28 8.63 8.09
C ARG A 194 -31.87 8.10 8.37
N HIS A 195 -30.89 8.44 7.53
CA HIS A 195 -29.50 8.05 7.70
C HIS A 195 -28.52 9.15 7.26
N LEU A 196 -29.00 10.40 7.12
CA LEU A 196 -28.15 11.50 6.69
C LEU A 196 -26.99 11.74 7.64
N TYR A 197 -27.23 11.55 8.93
CA TYR A 197 -26.27 11.75 9.99
C TYR A 197 -25.60 10.45 10.42
N PHE A 198 -25.87 9.32 9.75
CA PHE A 198 -25.25 8.03 10.04
C PHE A 198 -23.89 7.87 9.36
N GLY A 199 -22.83 7.88 10.15
CA GLY A 199 -21.50 7.52 9.69
C GLY A 199 -20.71 8.69 9.10
N LEU A 200 -20.93 9.91 9.60
CA LEU A 200 -20.28 11.12 9.09
C LEU A 200 -18.86 11.32 9.63
N THR A 201 -18.05 12.08 8.89
CA THR A 201 -16.82 12.69 9.40
C THR A 201 -17.15 13.85 10.32
N ASP A 202 -16.20 14.25 11.18
CA ASP A 202 -16.40 15.43 12.03
C ASP A 202 -16.61 16.70 11.18
N GLU A 203 -15.92 16.83 10.05
CA GLU A 203 -16.09 17.94 9.12
C GLU A 203 -17.49 18.01 8.51
N LEU A 204 -18.09 16.88 8.13
CA LEU A 204 -19.45 16.88 7.61
C LEU A 204 -20.47 17.08 8.73
N MET A 205 -20.26 16.51 9.91
CA MET A 205 -21.12 16.73 11.06
C MET A 205 -21.17 18.22 11.45
N THR A 206 -20.03 18.91 11.34
CA THR A 206 -19.92 20.36 11.62
C THR A 206 -20.80 21.24 10.72
N ILE A 207 -21.17 20.77 9.52
CA ILE A 207 -22.04 21.53 8.60
C ILE A 207 -23.41 21.77 9.24
N ALA A 208 -23.95 20.77 9.94
CA ALA A 208 -25.20 20.86 10.68
C ALA A 208 -25.00 21.32 12.15
N HIS A 209 -23.84 21.02 12.73
CA HIS A 209 -23.50 21.30 14.13
C HIS A 209 -22.21 22.13 14.24
N PRO A 210 -22.25 23.45 13.95
CA PRO A 210 -21.04 24.25 13.81
C PRO A 210 -20.13 24.29 15.05
N GLY A 211 -20.70 24.16 16.25
CA GLY A 211 -19.91 24.17 17.49
C GLY A 211 -19.15 22.87 17.74
N HIS A 212 -19.39 21.80 16.96
CA HIS A 212 -18.55 20.61 16.91
C HIS A 212 -17.10 20.91 16.52
N THR A 213 -16.86 21.98 15.73
CA THR A 213 -15.51 22.41 15.35
C THR A 213 -14.56 22.52 16.54
N SER A 214 -15.02 23.12 17.63
CA SER A 214 -14.20 23.34 18.83
C SER A 214 -13.93 22.06 19.62
N ILE A 215 -14.72 21.00 19.38
CA ILE A 215 -14.62 19.72 20.07
C ILE A 215 -13.59 18.85 19.38
N TYR A 216 -13.78 18.56 18.09
CA TYR A 216 -12.91 17.60 17.40
C TYR A 216 -11.49 18.14 17.14
N GLN A 217 -11.31 19.48 17.20
CA GLN A 217 -10.00 20.13 17.12
C GLN A 217 -9.30 20.27 18.48
N ALA A 218 -9.97 19.91 19.59
CA ALA A 218 -9.35 19.99 20.91
C ALA A 218 -8.24 18.95 21.07
N ASP A 219 -7.16 19.34 21.76
CA ASP A 219 -6.06 18.43 22.09
C ASP A 219 -6.57 17.22 22.88
N GLY A 220 -6.30 16.01 22.37
CA GLY A 220 -6.69 14.77 23.03
C GLY A 220 -8.10 14.26 22.70
N TYR A 221 -8.82 14.87 21.75
CA TYR A 221 -10.08 14.32 21.24
C TYR A 221 -9.87 12.91 20.68
N GLY A 222 -10.49 11.91 21.31
CA GLY A 222 -10.23 10.48 21.04
C GLY A 222 -11.11 9.85 19.97
N GLN A 223 -12.17 10.54 19.55
CA GLN A 223 -13.26 10.03 18.70
C GLN A 223 -13.20 10.59 17.28
N ARG A 224 -12.00 10.93 16.80
CA ARG A 224 -11.81 11.58 15.49
C ARG A 224 -12.30 10.70 14.34
N SER A 225 -13.29 11.18 13.59
CA SER A 225 -13.87 10.56 12.40
C SER A 225 -13.40 11.24 11.11
N THR A 226 -12.56 10.55 10.33
CA THR A 226 -11.99 11.05 9.06
C THR A 226 -12.40 10.23 7.83
N SER A 227 -13.24 9.21 8.01
CA SER A 227 -13.63 8.26 6.98
C SER A 227 -15.13 8.33 6.73
N LEU A 228 -15.55 8.10 5.49
CA LEU A 228 -16.95 7.87 5.12
C LEU A 228 -17.17 6.43 4.65
N LYS A 229 -16.19 5.54 4.87
CA LYS A 229 -16.27 4.16 4.39
C LYS A 229 -17.52 3.43 4.90
N ASP A 230 -17.88 3.64 6.16
CA ASP A 230 -19.08 3.09 6.78
C ASP A 230 -20.22 4.12 6.94
N ASN A 231 -20.19 5.22 6.16
CA ASN A 231 -21.37 6.07 5.96
C ASN A 231 -22.49 5.26 5.30
N TYR A 232 -23.73 5.50 5.71
CA TYR A 232 -24.87 4.73 5.21
C TYR A 232 -25.01 4.80 3.68
N PHE A 233 -24.98 5.99 3.07
CA PHE A 233 -25.15 6.14 1.62
C PHE A 233 -23.97 5.62 0.80
N VAL A 234 -22.77 5.60 1.40
CA VAL A 234 -21.60 4.95 0.79
C VAL A 234 -21.80 3.44 0.77
N ARG A 235 -22.22 2.84 1.89
CA ARG A 235 -22.41 1.39 2.03
C ARG A 235 -23.63 0.86 1.28
N SER A 236 -24.70 1.64 1.19
CA SER A 236 -25.91 1.29 0.43
C SER A 236 -25.72 1.41 -1.09
N GLY A 237 -24.68 2.15 -1.53
CA GLY A 237 -24.41 2.43 -2.94
C GLY A 237 -25.19 3.62 -3.51
N GLU A 238 -25.98 4.33 -2.70
CA GLU A 238 -26.67 5.55 -3.14
C GLU A 238 -25.69 6.68 -3.47
N ALA A 239 -24.58 6.80 -2.72
CA ALA A 239 -23.53 7.77 -3.00
C ALA A 239 -22.92 7.57 -4.39
N ASP A 240 -22.76 6.31 -4.81
CA ASP A 240 -22.30 5.97 -6.16
C ASP A 240 -23.32 6.37 -7.23
N GLN A 241 -24.61 6.14 -6.99
CA GLN A 241 -25.67 6.56 -7.91
C GLN A 241 -25.74 8.08 -8.06
N TRP A 242 -25.49 8.84 -6.99
CA TRP A 242 -25.40 10.30 -7.05
C TRP A 242 -24.15 10.75 -7.79
N ALA A 243 -23.00 10.14 -7.52
CA ALA A 243 -21.74 10.42 -8.20
C ALA A 243 -21.82 10.13 -9.72
N ASP A 244 -22.52 9.06 -10.12
CA ASP A 244 -22.69 8.69 -11.53
C ASP A 244 -23.43 9.75 -12.34
N LYS A 245 -24.29 10.57 -11.72
CA LYS A 245 -24.94 11.74 -12.38
C LYS A 245 -23.94 12.81 -12.81
N TYR A 246 -22.72 12.79 -12.30
CA TYR A 246 -21.63 13.70 -12.69
C TYR A 246 -20.69 13.08 -13.73
N ALA A 247 -20.77 11.77 -13.98
CA ALA A 247 -19.75 11.04 -14.73
C ALA A 247 -19.56 11.55 -16.15
N GLU A 248 -20.63 11.84 -16.90
CA GLU A 248 -20.53 12.36 -18.27
C GLU A 248 -19.89 13.76 -18.32
N ARG A 249 -20.27 14.65 -17.39
CA ARG A 249 -19.70 16.00 -17.29
C ARG A 249 -18.22 15.95 -16.93
N ILE A 250 -17.84 15.10 -16.00
CA ILE A 250 -16.44 14.85 -15.63
C ILE A 250 -15.67 14.29 -16.83
N GLN A 251 -16.20 13.25 -17.48
CA GLN A 251 -15.54 12.59 -18.60
C GLN A 251 -15.28 13.55 -19.76
N SER A 252 -16.20 14.47 -20.05
CA SER A 252 -15.99 15.51 -21.08
C SER A 252 -14.73 16.34 -20.80
N HIS A 253 -14.53 16.79 -19.56
CA HIS A 253 -13.31 17.53 -19.18
C HIS A 253 -12.04 16.67 -19.21
N LEU A 254 -12.17 15.38 -18.84
CA LEU A 254 -11.06 14.43 -18.94
C LEU A 254 -10.66 14.16 -20.39
N ASP A 255 -11.62 14.07 -21.30
CA ASP A 255 -11.38 13.90 -22.73
C ASP A 255 -10.67 15.11 -23.34
N ASP A 256 -10.93 16.32 -22.81
CA ASP A 256 -10.24 17.56 -23.14
C ASP A 256 -8.88 17.72 -22.42
N LEU A 257 -8.46 16.72 -21.62
CA LEU A 257 -7.23 16.69 -20.83
C LEU A 257 -7.07 17.88 -19.87
N GLU A 258 -8.18 18.40 -19.34
CA GLU A 258 -8.13 19.47 -18.34
C GLU A 258 -7.53 18.96 -17.02
N GLU A 259 -6.55 19.68 -16.47
CA GLU A 259 -5.93 19.31 -15.19
C GLU A 259 -6.69 19.88 -13.98
N SER A 260 -7.60 20.83 -14.20
CA SER A 260 -8.43 21.43 -13.16
C SER A 260 -9.71 22.02 -13.76
N PHE A 261 -10.87 21.69 -13.17
CA PHE A 261 -12.17 22.19 -13.61
C PHE A 261 -13.20 22.19 -12.47
N MET A 262 -14.37 22.78 -12.73
CA MET A 262 -15.47 22.87 -11.76
C MET A 262 -16.79 22.45 -12.40
N ILE A 263 -17.63 21.76 -11.64
CA ILE A 263 -18.99 21.39 -12.04
C ILE A 263 -19.96 21.85 -10.96
N GLY A 264 -21.02 22.57 -11.34
CA GLY A 264 -22.07 22.99 -10.40
C GLY A 264 -22.79 21.83 -9.74
N VAL A 265 -23.23 22.00 -8.49
CA VAL A 265 -24.00 20.98 -7.76
C VAL A 265 -25.45 20.90 -8.29
N ASP A 266 -26.04 19.71 -8.28
CA ASP A 266 -27.38 19.47 -8.85
C ASP A 266 -28.49 19.76 -7.82
N ASN A 267 -28.13 19.78 -6.54
CA ASN A 267 -28.98 20.03 -5.38
C ASN A 267 -28.90 21.48 -4.87
N ALA A 268 -28.67 22.45 -5.76
CA ALA A 268 -28.45 23.85 -5.38
C ALA A 268 -29.64 24.50 -4.65
N ASN A 269 -30.85 23.95 -4.80
CA ASN A 269 -32.06 24.44 -4.14
C ASN A 269 -32.25 23.89 -2.72
N ASP A 270 -31.50 22.86 -2.33
CA ASP A 270 -31.61 22.27 -1.01
C ASP A 270 -30.91 23.16 0.04
N PRO A 271 -31.36 23.13 1.31
CA PRO A 271 -30.72 23.90 2.37
C PRO A 271 -29.22 23.61 2.47
N PRO A 272 -28.37 24.61 2.76
CA PRO A 272 -26.92 24.41 2.90
C PRO A 272 -26.54 23.26 3.84
N SER A 273 -27.29 23.12 4.95
CA SER A 273 -27.09 22.07 5.96
C SER A 273 -27.30 20.65 5.44
N ILE A 274 -28.09 20.48 4.38
CA ILE A 274 -28.38 19.18 3.76
C ILE A 274 -27.47 18.99 2.55
N ARG A 275 -27.47 19.96 1.62
CA ARG A 275 -26.77 19.82 0.35
C ARG A 275 -25.26 19.64 0.53
N ASN A 276 -24.66 20.35 1.49
CA ASN A 276 -23.21 20.31 1.67
C ASN A 276 -22.76 18.98 2.28
N ILE A 277 -23.59 18.33 3.12
CA ILE A 277 -23.34 16.97 3.62
C ILE A 277 -23.39 15.98 2.45
N ILE A 278 -24.47 16.01 1.67
CA ILE A 278 -24.64 15.16 0.47
C ILE A 278 -23.49 15.37 -0.52
N ASN A 279 -23.09 16.61 -0.78
CA ASN A 279 -21.98 16.91 -1.69
C ASN A 279 -20.65 16.41 -1.15
N GLY A 280 -20.43 16.43 0.17
CA GLY A 280 -19.28 15.80 0.80
C GLY A 280 -19.22 14.29 0.55
N ILE A 281 -20.37 13.61 0.68
CA ILE A 281 -20.53 12.17 0.42
C ILE A 281 -20.31 11.85 -1.07
N ILE A 282 -20.87 12.66 -1.97
CA ILE A 282 -20.65 12.53 -3.43
C ILE A 282 -19.17 12.72 -3.78
N ALA A 283 -18.51 13.72 -3.21
CA ALA A 283 -17.08 13.95 -3.45
C ALA A 283 -16.24 12.75 -3.00
N TYR A 284 -16.57 12.15 -1.85
CA TYR A 284 -15.93 10.91 -1.41
C TYR A 284 -16.13 9.77 -2.42
N ALA A 285 -17.36 9.53 -2.90
CA ALA A 285 -17.64 8.50 -3.90
C ALA A 285 -16.89 8.74 -5.22
N LEU A 286 -16.87 9.98 -5.72
CA LEU A 286 -16.12 10.38 -6.92
C LEU A 286 -14.62 10.09 -6.80
N ASN A 287 -14.05 10.27 -5.60
CA ASN A 287 -12.64 9.99 -5.30
C ASN A 287 -12.32 8.48 -5.24
N GLN A 288 -13.32 7.61 -5.07
CA GLN A 288 -13.12 6.16 -5.14
C GLN A 288 -13.19 5.62 -6.58
N LYS A 289 -13.72 6.39 -7.53
CA LYS A 289 -13.90 5.96 -8.92
C LYS A 289 -12.58 5.94 -9.69
N SER A 290 -12.50 5.03 -10.66
CA SER A 290 -11.35 4.91 -11.56
C SER A 290 -11.62 5.63 -12.88
N TRP A 291 -10.84 6.67 -13.16
CA TRP A 291 -11.01 7.51 -14.34
C TRP A 291 -9.95 7.23 -15.41
N HIS A 292 -10.35 7.29 -16.67
CA HIS A 292 -9.47 7.06 -17.82
C HIS A 292 -9.85 7.99 -18.98
N THR A 293 -8.87 8.39 -19.77
CA THR A 293 -9.07 9.19 -20.99
C THR A 293 -7.94 8.92 -21.97
N ALA A 294 -8.23 8.82 -23.27
CA ALA A 294 -7.22 8.63 -24.32
C ALA A 294 -6.16 7.55 -24.03
N GLY A 295 -6.57 6.42 -23.41
CA GLY A 295 -5.67 5.32 -23.02
C GLY A 295 -4.79 5.58 -21.80
N ARG A 296 -5.01 6.69 -21.08
CA ARG A 296 -4.32 7.09 -19.85
C ARG A 296 -5.22 6.83 -18.64
N LYS A 297 -4.60 6.51 -17.51
CA LYS A 297 -5.26 6.63 -16.21
C LYS A 297 -5.30 8.11 -15.82
N ALA A 298 -6.43 8.57 -15.30
CA ALA A 298 -6.58 9.89 -14.71
C ALA A 298 -6.76 9.71 -13.21
N LYS A 299 -5.82 10.24 -12.41
CA LYS A 299 -6.00 10.35 -10.96
C LYS A 299 -6.74 11.65 -10.70
N LEU A 300 -8.02 11.55 -10.37
CA LEU A 300 -8.91 12.66 -10.09
C LEU A 300 -9.04 12.83 -8.56
N GLU A 301 -8.96 14.08 -8.11
CA GLU A 301 -9.19 14.50 -6.73
C GLU A 301 -10.36 15.50 -6.75
N ALA A 302 -11.50 15.09 -6.19
CA ALA A 302 -12.73 15.86 -6.08
C ALA A 302 -12.84 16.48 -4.68
N ALA A 303 -13.18 17.75 -4.63
CA ALA A 303 -13.60 18.47 -3.43
C ALA A 303 -14.89 19.25 -3.72
N THR A 304 -15.54 19.76 -2.69
CA THR A 304 -16.81 20.49 -2.83
C THR A 304 -16.78 21.81 -2.07
N ASN A 305 -17.52 22.79 -2.59
CA ASN A 305 -17.93 24.00 -1.91
C ASN A 305 -19.46 24.15 -2.03
N ASP A 306 -20.01 25.24 -1.49
CA ASP A 306 -21.47 25.48 -1.41
C ASP A 306 -22.23 25.36 -2.74
N THR A 307 -21.59 25.58 -3.89
CA THR A 307 -22.25 25.68 -5.20
C THR A 307 -21.65 24.77 -6.27
N SER A 308 -20.50 24.14 -6.03
CA SER A 308 -19.79 23.37 -7.05
C SER A 308 -18.85 22.31 -6.47
N PHE A 309 -18.57 21.30 -7.28
CA PHE A 309 -17.42 20.42 -7.15
C PHE A 309 -16.22 21.03 -7.86
N THR A 310 -15.06 20.97 -7.22
CA THR A 310 -13.76 21.33 -7.80
C THR A 310 -12.95 20.06 -8.01
N PHE A 311 -12.37 19.91 -9.19
CA PHE A 311 -11.59 18.73 -9.59
C PHE A 311 -10.16 19.13 -9.90
N SER A 312 -9.22 18.33 -9.40
CA SER A 312 -7.81 18.37 -9.80
C SER A 312 -7.41 17.01 -10.36
N VAL A 313 -6.77 16.98 -11.52
CA VAL A 313 -6.49 15.73 -12.24
C VAL A 313 -5.02 15.62 -12.58
N LYS A 314 -4.46 14.43 -12.34
CA LYS A 314 -3.12 14.03 -12.80
C LYS A 314 -3.25 12.88 -13.79
N TYR A 315 -2.84 13.12 -15.04
CA TYR A 315 -2.83 12.11 -16.08
C TYR A 315 -1.54 11.28 -16.02
N ALA A 316 -1.68 9.97 -16.13
CA ALA A 316 -0.54 9.10 -16.37
C ALA A 316 0.01 9.33 -17.79
N ASP A 317 1.33 9.21 -17.94
CA ASP A 317 1.97 9.26 -19.25
C ASP A 317 1.47 8.12 -20.15
N VAL A 318 1.30 8.42 -21.45
CA VAL A 318 0.99 7.38 -22.44
C VAL A 318 2.25 6.55 -22.65
N SER A 319 2.18 5.26 -22.33
CA SER A 319 3.25 4.33 -22.69
C SER A 319 3.28 4.12 -24.19
N VAL A 320 4.33 4.60 -24.86
CA VAL A 320 4.61 4.32 -26.27
C VAL A 320 5.39 3.00 -26.34
N PRO A 321 4.81 1.91 -26.88
CA PRO A 321 5.47 0.61 -26.91
C PRO A 321 6.64 0.58 -27.89
N VAL A 322 7.62 -0.27 -27.62
CA VAL A 322 8.67 -0.58 -28.60
C VAL A 322 8.06 -1.39 -29.74
N GLU A 323 8.21 -0.90 -30.96
CA GLU A 323 7.72 -1.56 -32.16
C GLU A 323 8.81 -2.45 -32.79
N SER A 324 10.06 -2.00 -32.77
CA SER A 324 11.18 -2.76 -33.31
C SER A 324 12.51 -2.48 -32.62
N VAL A 325 13.38 -3.47 -32.70
CA VAL A 325 14.81 -3.38 -32.35
C VAL A 325 15.58 -3.80 -33.60
N SER A 326 16.63 -3.05 -33.95
CA SER A 326 17.56 -3.44 -35.00
C SER A 326 18.99 -3.37 -34.48
N ILE A 327 19.88 -4.19 -35.04
CA ILE A 327 21.30 -4.21 -34.67
C ILE A 327 22.12 -3.77 -35.88
N SER A 328 23.04 -2.85 -35.65
CA SER A 328 24.07 -2.42 -36.59
C SER A 328 25.45 -2.47 -35.92
N GLY A 329 26.51 -2.32 -36.70
CA GLY A 329 27.88 -2.30 -36.19
C GLY A 329 28.89 -2.52 -37.31
N ASP A 330 30.14 -2.14 -37.05
CA ASP A 330 31.21 -2.30 -38.03
C ASP A 330 31.44 -3.78 -38.35
N GLY A 331 31.38 -4.13 -39.64
CA GLY A 331 31.52 -5.50 -40.11
C GLY A 331 30.26 -6.36 -40.05
N VAL A 332 29.13 -5.84 -39.54
CA VAL A 332 27.83 -6.52 -39.62
C VAL A 332 27.28 -6.39 -41.03
N ARG A 333 27.04 -7.52 -41.71
CA ARG A 333 26.39 -7.57 -43.02
C ARG A 333 25.37 -8.70 -43.03
N ASP A 334 24.14 -8.42 -43.47
CA ASP A 334 23.04 -9.38 -43.55
C ASP A 334 22.82 -10.19 -42.25
N GLY A 335 22.88 -9.50 -41.10
CA GLY A 335 22.72 -10.11 -39.78
C GLY A 335 23.88 -11.02 -39.35
N LYS A 336 25.04 -10.91 -39.99
CA LYS A 336 26.23 -11.73 -39.70
C LYS A 336 27.43 -10.85 -39.41
N LEU A 337 28.25 -11.28 -38.45
CA LEU A 337 29.53 -10.68 -38.09
C LEU A 337 30.59 -11.77 -38.06
N SER A 338 31.79 -11.50 -38.60
CA SER A 338 32.93 -12.42 -38.52
C SER A 338 34.04 -11.81 -37.69
N LEU A 339 34.49 -12.53 -36.67
CA LEU A 339 35.60 -12.13 -35.79
C LEU A 339 36.71 -13.18 -35.84
N LYS A 340 37.96 -12.73 -35.78
CA LYS A 340 39.10 -13.62 -35.50
C LYS A 340 39.25 -13.78 -33.99
N SER A 341 39.81 -14.91 -33.55
CA SER A 341 40.13 -15.11 -32.13
C SER A 341 40.91 -13.91 -31.55
N GLY A 342 40.47 -13.41 -30.39
CA GLY A 342 41.02 -12.22 -29.72
C GLY A 342 40.51 -10.86 -30.24
N ALA A 343 39.74 -10.81 -31.33
CA ALA A 343 39.16 -9.56 -31.83
C ALA A 343 37.85 -9.19 -31.12
N SER A 344 37.46 -7.92 -31.25
CA SER A 344 36.20 -7.38 -30.73
C SER A 344 35.55 -6.43 -31.73
N ALA A 345 34.22 -6.28 -31.65
CA ALA A 345 33.46 -5.30 -32.42
C ALA A 345 32.38 -4.65 -31.56
N GLN A 346 32.05 -3.39 -31.84
CA GLN A 346 30.94 -2.69 -31.19
C GLN A 346 29.66 -2.92 -32.01
N LEU A 347 28.61 -3.43 -31.35
CA LEU A 347 27.26 -3.45 -31.87
C LEU A 347 26.45 -2.30 -31.28
N THR A 348 25.56 -1.74 -32.09
CA THR A 348 24.60 -0.71 -31.68
C THR A 348 23.20 -1.25 -31.90
N ALA A 349 22.39 -1.29 -30.84
CA ALA A 349 20.98 -1.58 -30.94
C ALA A 349 20.20 -0.27 -31.09
N THR A 350 19.33 -0.18 -32.10
CA THR A 350 18.42 0.95 -32.29
C THR A 350 16.99 0.51 -31.96
N VAL A 351 16.32 1.24 -31.07
CA VAL A 351 14.95 0.98 -30.63
C VAL A 351 14.01 2.00 -31.28
N LYS A 352 12.94 1.53 -31.93
CA LYS A 352 11.93 2.39 -32.55
C LYS A 352 10.53 2.12 -31.99
N PRO A 353 9.67 3.15 -31.92
CA PRO A 353 9.92 4.55 -32.28
C PRO A 353 10.86 5.26 -31.28
N ASP A 354 11.38 6.45 -31.64
CA ASP A 354 12.36 7.17 -30.81
C ASP A 354 11.80 7.66 -29.47
N ASN A 355 10.48 7.88 -29.42
CA ASN A 355 9.72 8.26 -28.23
C ASN A 355 9.15 7.07 -27.46
N ALA A 356 9.57 5.83 -27.75
CA ALA A 356 9.17 4.67 -26.95
C ALA A 356 9.51 4.87 -25.47
N THR A 357 8.61 4.47 -24.57
CA THR A 357 8.73 4.75 -23.13
C THR A 357 9.80 3.90 -22.45
N ASP A 358 9.92 2.61 -22.80
CA ASP A 358 10.98 1.71 -22.32
C ASP A 358 11.96 1.34 -23.43
N ARG A 359 13.09 2.06 -23.49
CA ARG A 359 14.14 1.89 -24.51
C ARG A 359 15.35 1.11 -24.00
N LYS A 360 15.27 0.50 -22.81
CA LYS A 360 16.42 -0.17 -22.20
C LYS A 360 16.76 -1.43 -22.98
N VAL A 361 17.96 -1.47 -23.55
CA VAL A 361 18.45 -2.63 -24.28
C VAL A 361 19.17 -3.60 -23.35
N THR A 362 18.84 -4.88 -23.44
CA THR A 362 19.57 -5.99 -22.81
C THR A 362 20.20 -6.86 -23.89
N TRP A 363 21.46 -7.25 -23.68
CA TRP A 363 22.22 -8.09 -24.61
C TRP A 363 22.44 -9.49 -24.05
N THR A 364 22.35 -10.51 -24.90
CA THR A 364 22.63 -11.90 -24.55
C THR A 364 23.41 -12.60 -25.66
N SER A 365 24.22 -13.59 -25.32
CA SER A 365 24.85 -14.50 -26.28
C SER A 365 24.37 -15.92 -26.07
N SER A 366 24.13 -16.66 -27.16
CA SER A 366 23.78 -18.08 -27.11
C SER A 366 24.93 -18.98 -26.64
N ASP A 367 26.18 -18.54 -26.82
CA ASP A 367 27.38 -19.25 -26.35
C ASP A 367 28.51 -18.26 -26.09
N SER A 368 28.71 -17.90 -24.82
CA SER A 368 29.77 -16.99 -24.39
C SER A 368 31.19 -17.55 -24.54
N SER A 369 31.34 -18.87 -24.72
CA SER A 369 32.63 -19.50 -25.01
C SER A 369 33.08 -19.29 -26.46
N VAL A 370 32.15 -18.95 -27.34
CA VAL A 370 32.38 -18.60 -28.76
C VAL A 370 32.34 -17.08 -28.97
N ALA A 371 31.33 -16.37 -28.48
CA ALA A 371 31.29 -14.91 -28.53
C ALA A 371 30.62 -14.34 -27.27
N ASN A 372 31.29 -13.45 -26.56
CA ASN A 372 30.74 -12.79 -25.38
C ASN A 372 30.23 -11.40 -25.76
N VAL A 373 29.17 -10.92 -25.12
CA VAL A 373 28.62 -9.57 -25.34
C VAL A 373 28.45 -8.85 -24.00
N MET A 374 28.94 -7.62 -23.92
CA MET A 374 28.76 -6.76 -22.74
C MET A 374 27.42 -6.02 -22.82
N GLY A 375 26.94 -5.51 -21.67
CA GLY A 375 25.72 -4.69 -21.64
C GLY A 375 25.78 -3.43 -22.51
N THR A 376 26.99 -2.96 -22.86
CA THR A 376 27.24 -1.85 -23.78
C THR A 376 27.16 -2.22 -25.27
N GLY A 377 26.93 -3.50 -25.61
CA GLY A 377 26.92 -3.99 -26.99
C GLY A 377 28.29 -4.34 -27.58
N VAL A 378 29.37 -4.27 -26.79
CA VAL A 378 30.70 -4.76 -27.22
C VAL A 378 30.69 -6.29 -27.28
N VAL A 379 30.93 -6.84 -28.47
CA VAL A 379 31.10 -8.29 -28.69
C VAL A 379 32.59 -8.63 -28.78
N THR A 380 33.03 -9.61 -27.99
CA THR A 380 34.39 -10.12 -28.00
C THR A 380 34.41 -11.59 -28.43
N ALA A 381 35.40 -11.97 -29.24
CA ALA A 381 35.63 -13.36 -29.59
C ALA A 381 35.99 -14.18 -28.34
N GLY A 382 35.28 -15.30 -28.15
CA GLY A 382 35.54 -16.25 -27.08
C GLY A 382 36.74 -17.16 -27.39
N SER A 383 37.03 -18.07 -26.46
CA SER A 383 38.17 -19.00 -26.57
C SER A 383 37.99 -20.12 -27.62
N LYS A 384 36.77 -20.32 -28.13
CA LYS A 384 36.45 -21.35 -29.13
C LYS A 384 36.05 -20.72 -30.45
N ALA A 385 36.56 -21.25 -31.55
CA ALA A 385 35.94 -21.02 -32.86
C ALA A 385 34.55 -21.65 -32.93
N GLY A 386 33.66 -21.03 -33.70
CA GLY A 386 32.28 -21.48 -33.84
C GLY A 386 31.33 -20.36 -34.24
N LYS A 387 30.03 -20.61 -34.07
CA LYS A 387 28.98 -19.62 -34.27
C LYS A 387 28.22 -19.42 -32.97
N ALA A 388 27.98 -18.16 -32.62
CA ALA A 388 27.11 -17.76 -31.52
C ALA A 388 26.15 -16.69 -32.01
N THR A 389 24.93 -16.70 -31.51
CA THR A 389 23.93 -15.68 -31.79
C THR A 389 23.94 -14.65 -30.67
N VAL A 390 24.17 -13.40 -31.02
CA VAL A 390 24.05 -12.27 -30.09
C VAL A 390 22.71 -11.59 -30.31
N THR A 391 21.93 -11.45 -29.25
CA THR A 391 20.56 -10.91 -29.27
C THR A 391 20.48 -9.63 -28.44
N ALA A 392 19.86 -8.59 -28.99
CA ALA A 392 19.47 -7.38 -28.29
C ALA A 392 17.95 -7.38 -28.09
N THR A 393 17.49 -7.10 -26.86
CA THR A 393 16.07 -7.07 -26.50
C THR A 393 15.71 -5.77 -25.79
N ALA A 394 14.59 -5.15 -26.19
CA ALA A 394 14.00 -3.98 -25.55
C ALA A 394 12.47 -4.02 -25.71
N GLY A 395 11.71 -3.68 -24.66
CA GLY A 395 10.24 -3.63 -24.70
C GLY A 395 9.56 -4.91 -25.24
N GLY A 396 10.14 -6.09 -24.99
CA GLY A 396 9.64 -7.38 -25.50
C GLY A 396 9.94 -7.68 -26.98
N LYS A 397 10.60 -6.77 -27.71
CA LYS A 397 11.08 -6.98 -29.09
C LYS A 397 12.57 -7.31 -29.09
N SER A 398 13.02 -8.05 -30.11
CA SER A 398 14.42 -8.46 -30.22
C SER A 398 14.93 -8.45 -31.65
N ALA A 399 16.22 -8.18 -31.81
CA ALA A 399 16.99 -8.47 -33.02
C ALA A 399 18.21 -9.33 -32.68
N SER A 400 18.73 -10.04 -33.67
CA SER A 400 19.91 -10.89 -33.48
C SER A 400 20.91 -10.77 -34.62
N VAL A 401 22.18 -11.02 -34.29
CA VAL A 401 23.30 -11.12 -35.22
C VAL A 401 24.01 -12.45 -34.96
N THR A 402 24.28 -13.20 -36.03
CA THR A 402 25.11 -14.40 -35.96
C THR A 402 26.58 -14.02 -36.02
N VAL A 403 27.30 -14.24 -34.93
CA VAL A 403 28.74 -14.01 -34.82
C VAL A 403 29.47 -15.31 -35.14
N THR A 404 30.31 -15.30 -36.17
CA THR A 404 31.20 -16.41 -36.50
C THR A 404 32.61 -16.08 -36.04
N VAL A 405 33.13 -16.85 -35.10
CA VAL A 405 34.53 -16.75 -34.66
C VAL A 405 35.34 -17.80 -35.40
N THR A 406 36.35 -17.35 -36.14
CA THR A 406 37.31 -18.22 -36.81
C THR A 406 38.59 -18.32 -36.00
N ASP A 407 39.12 -19.54 -35.93
CA ASP A 407 40.42 -19.78 -35.33
C ASP A 407 41.52 -19.09 -36.14
N VAL A 408 42.51 -18.57 -35.45
CA VAL A 408 43.81 -18.27 -36.05
C VAL A 408 44.59 -19.60 -36.04
N PRO A 409 45.22 -20.02 -37.16
CA PRO A 409 46.03 -21.24 -37.18
C PRO A 409 47.08 -21.23 -36.06
N LYS A 410 47.08 -22.24 -35.18
CA LYS A 410 48.10 -22.41 -34.13
C LYS A 410 49.47 -22.59 -34.78
N GLN A 411 50.50 -21.98 -34.18
CA GLN A 411 51.88 -22.16 -34.63
C GLN A 411 52.69 -22.84 -33.53
N PRO A 412 52.81 -24.17 -33.55
CA PRO A 412 53.60 -24.89 -32.56
C PRO A 412 55.11 -24.65 -32.78
N MET A 413 55.86 -24.50 -31.69
CA MET A 413 57.32 -24.36 -31.75
C MET A 413 58.01 -25.48 -30.98
N THR A 414 59.00 -26.15 -31.58
CA THR A 414 59.79 -27.16 -30.88
C THR A 414 61.06 -26.56 -30.27
N VAL A 415 61.18 -26.63 -28.96
CA VAL A 415 62.37 -26.18 -28.22
C VAL A 415 63.26 -27.37 -27.92
N TRP A 416 64.53 -27.26 -28.28
CA TRP A 416 65.60 -28.19 -27.94
C TRP A 416 66.50 -27.56 -26.87
N TYR A 417 66.83 -28.33 -25.85
CA TYR A 417 67.70 -27.87 -24.77
C TYR A 417 68.78 -28.90 -24.46
N LYS A 418 70.03 -28.47 -24.41
CA LYS A 418 71.17 -29.28 -23.99
C LYS A 418 71.65 -28.80 -22.62
N PRO A 419 71.26 -29.46 -21.54
CA PRO A 419 71.67 -29.06 -20.20
C PRO A 419 73.17 -29.34 -19.96
N ALA A 420 73.68 -28.84 -18.84
CA ALA A 420 74.97 -29.27 -18.31
C ALA A 420 75.02 -30.80 -18.14
N SER A 421 76.18 -31.41 -18.35
CA SER A 421 76.37 -32.87 -18.34
C SER A 421 75.96 -33.57 -17.04
N SER A 422 75.84 -32.82 -15.93
CA SER A 422 75.37 -33.30 -14.64
C SER A 422 73.85 -33.50 -14.56
N TRP A 423 73.06 -32.92 -15.47
CA TRP A 423 71.60 -33.05 -15.44
C TRP A 423 71.15 -34.35 -16.10
N LYS A 424 70.28 -35.11 -15.40
CA LYS A 424 69.68 -36.36 -15.89
C LYS A 424 68.25 -36.19 -16.43
N THR A 425 67.67 -35.01 -16.24
CA THR A 425 66.33 -34.63 -16.71
C THR A 425 66.34 -33.14 -17.05
N ALA A 426 65.37 -32.71 -17.87
CA ALA A 426 65.13 -31.30 -18.13
C ALA A 426 63.63 -31.01 -18.20
N LYS A 427 63.23 -29.85 -17.70
CA LYS A 427 61.92 -29.25 -17.83
C LYS A 427 62.06 -27.83 -18.38
N VAL A 428 61.09 -27.38 -19.16
CA VAL A 428 61.02 -26.00 -19.68
C VAL A 428 59.88 -25.25 -19.00
N HIS A 429 60.18 -24.07 -18.47
CA HIS A 429 59.18 -23.12 -18.01
C HIS A 429 59.19 -21.96 -19.01
N TYR A 430 58.06 -21.66 -19.64
CA TYR A 430 58.04 -20.71 -20.76
C TYR A 430 56.87 -19.71 -20.68
N LYS A 431 57.08 -18.53 -21.28
CA LYS A 431 56.09 -17.49 -21.52
C LYS A 431 55.84 -17.40 -23.02
N ALA A 432 54.66 -17.83 -23.46
CA ALA A 432 54.17 -17.65 -24.83
C ALA A 432 52.84 -16.90 -24.77
N ASN A 433 52.54 -16.08 -25.79
CA ASN A 433 51.31 -15.29 -25.86
C ASN A 433 51.04 -14.48 -24.57
N GLY A 434 52.09 -13.92 -23.98
CA GLY A 434 52.01 -13.10 -22.76
C GLY A 434 51.81 -13.85 -21.44
N LYS A 435 51.66 -15.18 -21.44
CA LYS A 435 51.37 -15.99 -20.24
C LYS A 435 52.45 -17.03 -19.96
N TRP A 436 52.92 -17.09 -18.71
CA TRP A 436 53.83 -18.13 -18.23
C TRP A 436 53.07 -19.44 -18.03
N THR A 437 53.73 -20.57 -18.29
CA THR A 437 53.26 -21.88 -17.85
C THR A 437 53.07 -21.90 -16.33
N GLY A 438 52.01 -22.53 -15.82
CA GLY A 438 51.79 -22.62 -14.37
C GLY A 438 52.89 -23.41 -13.63
N SER A 439 53.54 -24.36 -14.30
CA SER A 439 54.68 -25.13 -13.80
C SER A 439 55.64 -25.48 -14.94
N ALA A 440 56.88 -25.86 -14.62
CA ALA A 440 57.85 -26.29 -15.64
C ALA A 440 57.41 -27.62 -16.28
N GLN A 441 57.35 -27.65 -17.61
CA GLN A 441 56.89 -28.78 -18.42
C GLN A 441 58.03 -29.77 -18.68
N GLN A 442 57.78 -31.05 -18.48
CA GLN A 442 58.79 -32.09 -18.68
C GLN A 442 59.21 -32.15 -20.14
N MET A 443 60.52 -32.05 -20.39
CA MET A 443 61.09 -32.26 -21.72
C MET A 443 61.43 -33.73 -21.92
N THR A 444 61.29 -34.20 -23.16
CA THR A 444 61.59 -35.58 -23.55
C THR A 444 63.05 -35.67 -23.98
N ALA A 445 63.79 -36.64 -23.45
CA ALA A 445 65.16 -36.91 -23.89
C ALA A 445 65.18 -37.23 -25.39
N ALA A 446 66.16 -36.66 -26.09
CA ALA A 446 66.42 -36.86 -27.50
C ALA A 446 67.88 -37.30 -27.69
N CYS A 447 68.40 -37.18 -28.92
CA CYS A 447 69.73 -37.63 -29.29
C CYS A 447 70.84 -36.73 -28.71
N GLY A 448 72.07 -37.25 -28.56
CA GLY A 448 73.26 -36.41 -28.35
C GLY A 448 73.24 -35.54 -27.07
N GLY A 449 72.46 -35.93 -26.07
CA GLY A 449 72.26 -35.21 -24.82
C GLY A 449 71.23 -34.06 -24.89
N TRP A 450 70.52 -33.90 -26.01
CA TRP A 450 69.45 -32.92 -26.15
C TRP A 450 68.15 -33.42 -25.52
N TYR A 451 67.34 -32.49 -25.05
CA TYR A 451 65.95 -32.69 -24.66
C TYR A 451 65.06 -31.84 -25.55
N LYS A 452 63.82 -32.25 -25.80
CA LYS A 452 62.87 -31.49 -26.60
C LYS A 452 61.51 -31.32 -25.95
N TYR A 453 60.85 -30.21 -26.25
CA TYR A 453 59.46 -29.96 -25.90
C TYR A 453 58.79 -29.10 -26.98
N THR A 454 57.59 -29.47 -27.40
CA THR A 454 56.81 -28.68 -28.37
C THR A 454 55.82 -27.81 -27.63
N ILE A 455 56.02 -26.49 -27.74
CA ILE A 455 55.07 -25.50 -27.27
C ILE A 455 53.88 -25.52 -28.22
N PRO A 456 52.65 -25.80 -27.73
CA PRO A 456 51.50 -26.08 -28.60
C PRO A 456 51.09 -24.91 -29.51
N ASP A 457 51.33 -23.67 -29.07
CA ASP A 457 51.02 -22.47 -29.85
C ASP A 457 51.84 -21.27 -29.36
N THR A 458 52.61 -20.67 -30.26
CA THR A 458 53.36 -19.43 -30.04
C THR A 458 52.75 -18.24 -30.78
N ALA A 459 51.72 -18.46 -31.61
CA ALA A 459 51.20 -17.49 -32.58
C ALA A 459 52.30 -16.84 -33.45
N GLY A 460 53.43 -17.53 -33.66
CA GLY A 460 54.61 -17.01 -34.38
C GLY A 460 55.42 -15.96 -33.61
N GLY A 461 55.07 -15.70 -32.34
CA GLY A 461 55.71 -14.71 -31.48
C GLY A 461 56.97 -15.22 -30.76
N GLN A 462 57.67 -14.29 -30.10
CA GLN A 462 58.81 -14.63 -29.24
C GLN A 462 58.35 -15.34 -27.97
N VAL A 463 59.11 -16.36 -27.58
CA VAL A 463 58.91 -17.13 -26.35
C VAL A 463 60.08 -16.90 -25.41
N ARG A 464 59.76 -16.50 -24.18
CA ARG A 464 60.71 -16.42 -23.08
C ARG A 464 60.74 -17.75 -22.34
N MET A 465 61.90 -18.27 -21.95
CA MET A 465 61.98 -19.56 -21.26
C MET A 465 63.18 -19.71 -20.34
N ALA A 466 63.00 -20.55 -19.33
CA ALA A 466 64.05 -21.04 -18.45
C ALA A 466 63.92 -22.57 -18.34
N PHE A 467 65.02 -23.22 -17.99
CA PHE A 467 65.08 -24.67 -17.88
C PHE A 467 65.41 -25.10 -16.45
N THR A 468 64.95 -26.27 -16.04
CA THR A 468 65.27 -26.83 -14.72
C THR A 468 65.35 -28.35 -14.76
N ASN A 469 66.22 -28.93 -13.93
CA ASN A 469 66.23 -30.37 -13.66
C ASN A 469 65.34 -30.75 -12.47
N GLY A 470 64.69 -29.78 -11.81
CA GLY A 470 63.92 -29.94 -10.58
C GLY A 470 64.63 -29.47 -9.31
N SER A 471 65.96 -29.29 -9.33
CA SER A 471 66.75 -28.80 -8.18
C SER A 471 67.54 -27.53 -8.49
N ALA A 472 67.92 -27.32 -9.75
CA ALA A 472 68.64 -26.15 -10.22
C ALA A 472 67.94 -25.53 -11.44
N TRP A 473 68.15 -24.22 -11.65
CA TRP A 473 67.61 -23.48 -12.77
C TRP A 473 68.71 -23.00 -13.71
N ASP A 474 68.45 -23.09 -15.00
CA ASP A 474 69.17 -22.40 -16.05
C ASP A 474 68.23 -21.34 -16.64
N ASN A 475 68.37 -20.13 -16.13
CA ASN A 475 67.62 -18.95 -16.53
C ASN A 475 68.53 -17.89 -17.18
N ASN A 476 69.64 -18.32 -17.78
CA ASN A 476 70.59 -17.43 -18.45
C ASN A 476 71.06 -16.25 -17.56
N SER A 477 71.48 -16.55 -16.32
CA SER A 477 71.87 -15.54 -15.32
C SER A 477 70.77 -14.51 -15.02
N GLY A 478 69.51 -14.97 -14.92
CA GLY A 478 68.33 -14.14 -14.63
C GLY A 478 67.73 -13.43 -15.85
N LYS A 479 68.30 -13.57 -17.04
CA LYS A 479 67.78 -12.92 -18.27
C LYS A 479 66.66 -13.73 -18.92
N ASP A 480 66.62 -15.04 -18.66
CA ASP A 480 65.92 -16.06 -19.44
C ASP A 480 66.40 -16.13 -20.90
N TYR A 481 66.03 -17.21 -21.57
CA TYR A 481 66.25 -17.38 -23.01
C TYR A 481 65.07 -16.78 -23.78
N MET A 482 65.36 -16.13 -24.90
CA MET A 482 64.37 -15.60 -25.82
C MET A 482 64.55 -16.28 -27.17
N VAL A 483 63.51 -16.96 -27.64
CA VAL A 483 63.54 -17.68 -28.93
C VAL A 483 62.29 -17.38 -29.74
N SER A 484 62.37 -17.63 -31.04
CA SER A 484 61.27 -17.49 -32.01
C SER A 484 61.48 -18.48 -33.15
N GLY A 485 60.48 -18.61 -34.04
CA GLY A 485 60.52 -19.52 -35.17
C GLY A 485 59.78 -20.84 -34.91
N ASP A 486 59.91 -21.80 -35.83
CA ASP A 486 59.22 -23.09 -35.75
C ASP A 486 59.97 -24.09 -34.85
N SER A 487 61.28 -23.89 -34.69
CA SER A 487 62.14 -24.68 -33.80
C SER A 487 63.21 -23.78 -33.20
N ALA A 488 63.74 -24.09 -32.02
CA ALA A 488 64.87 -23.37 -31.45
C ALA A 488 65.75 -24.31 -30.62
N ALA A 489 67.07 -24.09 -30.61
CA ALA A 489 67.99 -24.83 -29.75
C ALA A 489 68.65 -23.90 -28.72
N VAL A 490 68.70 -24.37 -27.48
CA VAL A 490 69.34 -23.68 -26.36
C VAL A 490 70.43 -24.57 -25.77
N ALA A 491 71.65 -24.06 -25.70
CA ALA A 491 72.80 -24.75 -25.12
C ALA A 491 73.87 -23.75 -24.70
N GLY A 492 74.56 -24.03 -23.58
CA GLY A 492 75.74 -23.26 -23.17
C GLY A 492 75.50 -21.75 -22.99
N GLY A 493 74.31 -21.34 -22.54
CA GLY A 493 73.95 -19.92 -22.39
C GLY A 493 73.54 -19.22 -23.68
N GLN A 494 73.46 -19.92 -24.82
CA GLN A 494 73.05 -19.36 -26.10
C GLN A 494 71.73 -19.98 -26.58
N SER A 495 70.96 -19.20 -27.34
CA SER A 495 69.74 -19.65 -28.01
C SER A 495 69.81 -19.34 -29.50
N VAL A 496 69.49 -20.33 -30.33
CA VAL A 496 69.50 -20.25 -31.79
C VAL A 496 68.10 -20.56 -32.32
N PRO A 497 67.46 -19.63 -33.05
CA PRO A 497 66.16 -19.88 -33.68
C PRO A 497 66.31 -20.74 -34.95
N ASP A 498 65.19 -21.31 -35.40
CA ASP A 498 64.98 -22.12 -36.61
C ASP A 498 65.99 -23.25 -36.84
N VAL A 499 66.46 -23.85 -35.75
CA VAL A 499 67.42 -24.95 -35.79
C VAL A 499 66.85 -26.21 -35.14
N THR A 500 67.15 -27.34 -35.76
CA THR A 500 66.99 -28.68 -35.18
C THR A 500 68.38 -29.28 -35.02
N PRO A 501 68.80 -29.67 -33.80
CA PRO A 501 70.11 -30.29 -33.61
C PRO A 501 70.26 -31.58 -34.43
N ASN A 502 71.40 -31.75 -35.11
CA ASN A 502 71.69 -32.93 -35.92
C ASN A 502 71.86 -34.18 -35.05
N CYS A 503 70.97 -35.16 -35.24
CA CYS A 503 70.99 -36.47 -34.59
C CYS A 503 71.73 -37.54 -35.43
N THR A 504 72.98 -37.31 -35.80
CA THR A 504 73.79 -38.36 -36.44
C THR A 504 74.55 -39.16 -35.38
N ILE A 505 74.11 -40.41 -35.13
CA ILE A 505 74.81 -41.36 -34.26
C ILE A 505 76.16 -41.69 -34.92
N THR A 506 77.26 -41.26 -34.33
CA THR A 506 78.60 -41.78 -34.67
C THR A 506 78.91 -42.89 -33.68
N ASN A 507 78.78 -44.14 -34.13
CA ASN A 507 79.30 -45.31 -33.41
C ASN A 507 80.83 -45.20 -33.37
N LYS A 508 81.40 -45.31 -32.18
CA LYS A 508 82.72 -45.92 -31.96
C LYS A 508 82.61 -46.93 -30.85
#